data_AF-X1KLC0-F1
#
_entry.id   AF-X1KLC0-F1
#
_cell.length_a   1.000
_cell.length_b   1.000
_cell.length_c   1.000
_cell.angle_alpha   90.00
_cell.angle_beta   90.00
_cell.angle_gamma   90.00
#
_symmetry.space_group_name_H-M   'P 1'
#
loop_
_entity.id
_entity.type
_entity.pdbx_description
1 polymer ?
#
loop_
_entity_poly.entity_id
_entity_poly.type
_entity_poly.pdbx_seq_one_letter_code
_entity_poly.pdbx_strand_id
1 'polypeptide(L)'
;VYLATDPDREGEAISWHLAEVTESDQTHYHRVVFHEITKEAIEQAFKHPRSIDTQLVNAQQARRVLDRLVGYKISPLLWRKVRRGLSAGRVQSVALKIIVDREREIQKFIPVEYWTIEAELTKEIPTTKVIPFRAMLIGFIDGTKLDIHNREEATEISDELKQAGYNVIKVKTKKVTRQPAPPFITSTLQQEAWRKLHFSAKQTMAIAQQLYEGLPIGDEGRVGLITYMRTDSTRVARSAIVEAREV
;
A
#
# COMPACT_ATOMS: atom_id res chain seq x y z
N VAL A 1 -32.21 -7.77 -20.59
CA VAL A 1 -30.89 -7.10 -20.74
C VAL A 1 -30.03 -7.42 -19.53
N TYR A 2 -28.76 -7.80 -19.72
CA TYR A 2 -27.83 -8.08 -18.62
C TYR A 2 -26.86 -6.91 -18.44
N LEU A 3 -26.74 -6.42 -17.20
CA LEU A 3 -25.85 -5.34 -16.79
C LEU A 3 -24.65 -5.95 -16.06
N ALA A 4 -23.52 -6.04 -16.76
CA ALA A 4 -22.30 -6.73 -16.34
C ALA A 4 -21.15 -5.76 -16.04
N THR A 5 -21.43 -4.67 -15.33
CA THR A 5 -20.41 -3.70 -14.88
C THR A 5 -19.64 -4.23 -13.66
N ASP A 6 -18.52 -3.57 -13.34
CA ASP A 6 -17.67 -3.87 -12.19
C ASP A 6 -18.45 -4.07 -10.87
N PRO A 7 -17.94 -4.89 -9.93
CA PRO A 7 -18.63 -5.26 -8.70
C PRO A 7 -18.61 -4.17 -7.61
N ASP A 8 -18.24 -2.94 -7.93
CA ASP A 8 -18.17 -1.82 -6.98
C ASP A 8 -19.37 -0.84 -7.12
N ARG A 9 -19.43 0.15 -6.23
CA ARG A 9 -20.50 1.16 -6.26
C ARG A 9 -20.50 2.02 -7.53
N GLU A 10 -19.35 2.20 -8.18
CA GLU A 10 -19.28 2.96 -9.44
C GLU A 10 -19.90 2.14 -10.57
N GLY A 11 -19.57 0.84 -10.64
CA GLY A 11 -20.20 -0.11 -11.54
C GLY A 11 -21.71 -0.19 -11.31
N GLU A 12 -22.18 -0.20 -10.06
CA GLU A 12 -23.61 -0.21 -9.75
C GLU A 12 -24.32 1.06 -10.23
N ALA A 13 -23.71 2.23 -10.03
CA ALA A 13 -24.26 3.50 -10.52
C ALA A 13 -24.29 3.59 -12.05
N ILE A 14 -23.30 3.03 -12.75
CA ILE A 14 -23.30 2.92 -14.23
C ILE A 14 -24.44 2.03 -14.69
N SER A 15 -24.62 0.85 -14.06
CA SER A 15 -25.73 -0.07 -14.35
C SER A 15 -27.09 0.61 -14.16
N TRP A 16 -27.25 1.37 -13.07
CA TRP A 16 -28.46 2.16 -12.82
C TRP A 16 -28.68 3.23 -13.89
N HIS A 17 -27.68 4.05 -14.20
CA HIS A 17 -27.80 5.07 -15.25
C HIS A 17 -28.12 4.47 -16.63
N LEU A 18 -27.56 3.31 -16.97
CA LEU A 18 -27.91 2.61 -18.22
C LEU A 18 -29.37 2.18 -18.21
N ALA A 19 -29.85 1.61 -17.11
CA ALA A 19 -31.26 1.22 -16.98
C ALA A 19 -32.20 2.43 -17.13
N GLU A 20 -31.92 3.55 -16.46
CA GLU A 20 -32.73 4.77 -16.52
C GLU A 20 -32.74 5.41 -17.93
N VAL A 21 -31.59 5.46 -18.59
CA VAL A 21 -31.48 6.07 -19.93
C VAL A 21 -32.09 5.20 -21.02
N THR A 22 -32.09 3.88 -20.82
CA THR A 22 -32.66 2.92 -21.78
C THR A 22 -34.04 2.45 -21.39
N GLU A 23 -34.66 3.07 -20.37
CA GLU A 23 -35.90 2.62 -19.77
C GLU A 23 -37.00 2.49 -20.82
N SER A 24 -37.60 1.30 -20.85
CA SER A 24 -38.69 0.93 -21.75
C SER A 24 -39.57 -0.08 -21.02
N ASP A 25 -40.89 0.09 -21.10
CA ASP A 25 -41.91 -0.73 -20.40
C ASP A 25 -41.78 -2.24 -20.63
N GLN A 26 -41.00 -2.67 -21.63
CA GLN A 26 -40.82 -4.07 -22.02
C GLN A 26 -39.44 -4.66 -21.65
N THR A 27 -38.54 -3.88 -21.04
CA THR A 27 -37.15 -4.33 -20.82
C THR A 27 -36.89 -4.72 -19.36
N HIS A 28 -36.69 -6.03 -19.14
CA HIS A 28 -36.20 -6.53 -17.86
C HIS A 28 -34.67 -6.43 -17.78
N TYR A 29 -34.17 -5.74 -16.75
CA TYR A 29 -32.74 -5.61 -16.47
C TYR A 29 -32.30 -6.60 -15.38
N HIS A 30 -31.19 -7.28 -15.62
CA HIS A 30 -30.58 -8.25 -14.73
C HIS A 30 -29.15 -7.83 -14.41
N ARG A 31 -28.82 -7.63 -13.13
CA ARG A 31 -27.48 -7.24 -12.68
C ARG A 31 -26.62 -8.48 -12.45
N VAL A 32 -25.49 -8.57 -13.16
CA VAL A 32 -24.54 -9.70 -13.08
C VAL A 32 -23.24 -9.20 -12.47
N VAL A 33 -22.79 -9.84 -11.39
CA VAL A 33 -21.60 -9.42 -10.64
C VAL A 33 -20.60 -10.57 -10.61
N PHE A 34 -19.35 -10.28 -10.97
CA PHE A 34 -18.22 -11.21 -10.89
C PHE A 34 -16.98 -10.45 -10.42
N HIS A 35 -16.06 -11.18 -9.78
CA HIS A 35 -14.80 -10.65 -9.26
C HIS A 35 -13.57 -11.11 -10.06
N GLU A 36 -13.80 -11.94 -11.08
CA GLU A 36 -12.78 -12.47 -11.98
C GLU A 36 -13.45 -12.80 -13.32
N ILE A 37 -12.69 -12.71 -14.42
CA ILE A 37 -13.18 -12.98 -15.77
C ILE A 37 -12.68 -14.35 -16.21
N THR A 38 -13.26 -15.39 -15.59
CA THR A 38 -13.04 -16.81 -15.92
C THR A 38 -14.35 -17.43 -16.41
N LYS A 39 -14.27 -18.52 -17.18
CA LYS A 39 -15.47 -19.19 -17.71
C LYS A 39 -16.41 -19.60 -16.59
N GLU A 40 -15.86 -20.20 -15.54
CA GLU A 40 -16.61 -20.68 -14.38
C GLU A 40 -17.28 -19.53 -13.62
N ALA A 41 -16.55 -18.44 -13.37
CA ALA A 41 -17.10 -17.28 -12.64
C ALA A 41 -18.22 -16.59 -13.43
N ILE A 42 -18.06 -16.45 -14.74
CA ILE A 42 -19.08 -15.87 -15.61
C ILE A 42 -20.32 -16.77 -15.67
N GLU A 43 -20.17 -18.08 -15.91
CA GLU A 43 -21.31 -19.01 -15.93
C GLU A 43 -22.08 -19.00 -14.60
N GLN A 44 -21.38 -18.91 -13.45
CA GLN A 44 -22.02 -18.81 -12.14
C GLN A 44 -22.74 -17.48 -11.95
N ALA A 45 -22.13 -16.36 -12.36
CA ALA A 45 -22.73 -15.04 -12.22
C ALA A 45 -24.03 -14.90 -13.04
N PHE A 46 -24.09 -15.50 -14.23
CA PHE A 46 -25.29 -15.49 -15.08
C PHE A 46 -26.40 -16.44 -14.59
N LYS A 47 -26.08 -17.47 -13.79
CA LYS A 47 -27.09 -18.34 -13.15
C LYS A 47 -27.83 -17.65 -12.01
N HIS A 48 -27.19 -16.69 -11.36
CA HIS A 48 -27.73 -15.99 -10.20
C HIS A 48 -27.72 -14.46 -10.38
N PRO A 49 -28.45 -13.92 -11.38
CA PRO A 49 -28.55 -12.48 -11.54
C PRO A 49 -29.32 -11.87 -10.37
N ARG A 50 -28.91 -10.68 -9.94
CA ARG A 50 -29.60 -9.91 -8.91
C ARG A 50 -30.28 -8.66 -9.50
N SER A 51 -31.08 -7.97 -8.70
CA SER A 51 -31.53 -6.62 -9.02
C SER A 51 -30.43 -5.61 -8.76
N ILE A 52 -30.56 -4.41 -9.34
CA ILE A 52 -29.69 -3.28 -9.01
C ILE A 52 -29.84 -2.94 -7.52
N ASP A 53 -28.71 -2.73 -6.86
CA ASP A 53 -28.63 -2.36 -5.46
C ASP A 53 -28.72 -0.85 -5.29
N THR A 54 -29.93 -0.38 -4.97
CA THR A 54 -30.21 1.05 -4.78
C THR A 54 -29.37 1.68 -3.66
N GLN A 55 -28.92 0.92 -2.65
CA GLN A 55 -28.09 1.47 -1.58
C GLN A 55 -26.70 1.82 -2.08
N LEU A 56 -26.11 0.95 -2.92
CA LEU A 56 -24.82 1.22 -3.56
C LEU A 56 -24.90 2.40 -4.53
N VAL A 57 -25.98 2.49 -5.31
CA VAL A 57 -26.25 3.63 -6.19
C VAL A 57 -26.34 4.93 -5.38
N ASN A 58 -27.16 4.94 -4.33
CA ASN A 58 -27.34 6.12 -3.46
C ASN A 58 -26.02 6.53 -2.79
N ALA A 59 -25.20 5.58 -2.37
CA ALA A 59 -23.89 5.87 -1.81
C ALA A 59 -22.94 6.53 -2.83
N GLN A 60 -22.96 6.09 -4.09
CA GLN A 60 -22.19 6.70 -5.17
C GLN A 60 -22.69 8.11 -5.49
N GLN A 61 -24.01 8.30 -5.61
CA GLN A 61 -24.63 9.60 -5.87
C GLN A 61 -24.36 10.60 -4.74
N ALA A 62 -24.50 10.17 -3.49
CA ALA A 62 -24.20 10.99 -2.32
C ALA A 62 -22.75 11.48 -2.33
N ARG A 63 -21.79 10.59 -2.64
CA ARG A 63 -20.38 10.96 -2.80
C ARG A 63 -20.20 11.99 -3.94
N ARG A 64 -20.80 11.75 -5.11
CA ARG A 64 -20.73 12.64 -6.27
C ARG A 64 -21.27 14.04 -5.97
N VAL A 65 -22.43 14.12 -5.31
CA VAL A 65 -23.06 15.38 -4.90
C VAL A 65 -22.19 16.09 -3.85
N LEU A 66 -21.67 15.37 -2.86
CA LEU A 66 -20.80 15.94 -1.83
C LEU A 66 -19.52 16.56 -2.44
N ASP A 67 -18.84 15.82 -3.30
CA ASP A 67 -17.61 16.31 -3.95
C ASP A 67 -17.91 17.50 -4.86
N ARG A 68 -19.08 17.51 -5.52
CA ARG A 68 -19.58 18.64 -6.31
C ARG A 68 -19.84 19.89 -5.44
N LEU A 69 -20.49 19.73 -4.30
CA LEU A 69 -20.78 20.84 -3.37
C LEU A 69 -19.50 21.47 -2.83
N VAL A 70 -18.52 20.66 -2.43
CA VAL A 70 -17.21 21.17 -1.95
C VAL A 70 -16.50 21.91 -3.08
N GLY A 71 -16.41 21.31 -4.27
CA GLY A 71 -15.74 21.94 -5.41
C GLY A 71 -16.37 23.28 -5.78
N TYR A 72 -17.70 23.35 -5.89
CA TYR A 72 -18.40 24.57 -6.32
C TYR A 72 -18.41 25.67 -5.25
N LYS A 73 -18.54 25.32 -3.97
CA LYS A 73 -18.61 26.33 -2.89
C LYS A 73 -17.22 26.84 -2.50
N ILE A 74 -16.20 25.99 -2.50
CA ILE A 74 -14.87 26.36 -1.96
C ILE A 74 -13.92 26.88 -3.04
N SER A 75 -13.96 26.37 -4.28
CA SER A 75 -13.04 26.85 -5.33
C SER A 75 -13.12 28.36 -5.59
N PRO A 76 -14.31 29.01 -5.64
CA PRO A 76 -14.39 30.47 -5.80
C PRO A 76 -13.78 31.26 -4.64
N LEU A 77 -13.75 30.68 -3.43
CA LEU A 77 -13.05 31.28 -2.30
C LEU A 77 -11.53 31.22 -2.50
N LEU A 78 -11.00 30.07 -2.93
CA LEU A 78 -9.57 29.92 -3.25
C LEU A 78 -9.12 30.86 -4.36
N TRP A 79 -9.97 31.11 -5.36
CA TRP A 79 -9.66 32.06 -6.43
C TRP A 79 -9.52 33.49 -5.94
N ARG A 80 -10.36 33.89 -4.98
CA ARG A 80 -10.33 35.24 -4.40
C ARG A 80 -9.21 35.43 -3.38
N LYS A 81 -8.80 34.37 -2.67
CA LYS A 81 -7.87 34.46 -1.53
C LYS A 81 -6.46 33.94 -1.80
N VAL A 82 -6.27 33.11 -2.81
CA VAL A 82 -4.99 32.45 -3.09
C VAL A 82 -4.57 32.68 -4.55
N ARG A 83 -5.24 32.03 -5.50
CA ARG A 83 -4.92 32.13 -6.94
C ARG A 83 -6.11 31.66 -7.78
N ARG A 84 -6.43 32.39 -8.84
CA ARG A 84 -7.42 31.96 -9.85
C ARG A 84 -7.02 30.63 -10.49
N GLY A 85 -8.00 29.76 -10.72
CA GLY A 85 -7.79 28.45 -11.36
C GLY A 85 -7.50 27.29 -10.40
N LEU A 86 -7.40 27.53 -9.08
CA LEU A 86 -7.26 26.46 -8.09
C LEU A 86 -8.56 25.68 -7.90
N SER A 87 -8.47 24.36 -7.74
CA SER A 87 -9.61 23.51 -7.38
C SER A 87 -9.57 23.13 -5.91
N ALA A 88 -10.74 23.17 -5.27
CA ALA A 88 -10.93 22.59 -3.95
C ALA A 88 -11.41 21.14 -4.09
N GLY A 89 -10.75 20.21 -3.40
CA GLY A 89 -11.12 18.80 -3.40
C GLY A 89 -11.19 18.26 -1.99
N ARG A 90 -12.34 17.73 -1.58
CA ARG A 90 -12.59 17.27 -0.20
C ARG A 90 -11.50 16.33 0.34
N VAL A 91 -11.09 15.35 -0.47
CA VAL A 91 -10.04 14.38 -0.10
C VAL A 91 -8.65 14.86 -0.49
N GLN A 92 -8.53 15.54 -1.64
CA GLN A 92 -7.25 16.04 -2.16
C GLN A 92 -6.59 17.04 -1.21
N SER A 93 -7.38 17.96 -0.63
CA SER A 93 -6.86 18.95 0.31
C SER A 93 -6.33 18.32 1.61
N VAL A 94 -6.94 17.22 2.08
CA VAL A 94 -6.45 16.49 3.25
C VAL A 94 -5.15 15.76 2.93
N ALA A 95 -5.05 15.11 1.76
CA ALA A 95 -3.80 14.48 1.32
C ALA A 95 -2.66 15.50 1.18
N LEU A 96 -2.94 16.66 0.60
CA LEU A 96 -1.98 17.76 0.52
C LEU A 96 -1.57 18.24 1.91
N LYS A 97 -2.51 18.33 2.85
CA LYS A 97 -2.22 18.72 4.24
C LYS A 97 -1.19 17.78 4.88
N ILE A 98 -1.33 16.47 4.71
CA ILE A 98 -0.38 15.48 5.26
C ILE A 98 1.05 15.75 4.76
N ILE A 99 1.20 16.03 3.47
CA ILE A 99 2.50 16.35 2.87
C ILE A 99 3.05 17.67 3.43
N VAL A 100 2.21 18.71 3.49
CA VAL A 100 2.60 20.03 4.01
C VAL A 100 2.97 19.96 5.49
N ASP A 101 2.26 19.16 6.29
CA ASP A 101 2.57 18.97 7.71
C ASP A 101 3.94 18.29 7.87
N ARG A 102 4.21 17.23 7.10
CA ARG A 102 5.54 16.58 7.09
C ARG A 102 6.64 17.53 6.66
N GLU A 103 6.41 18.35 5.64
CA GLU A 103 7.39 19.36 5.21
C GLU A 103 7.67 20.38 6.31
N ARG A 104 6.64 20.81 7.05
CA ARG A 104 6.81 21.70 8.21
C ARG A 104 7.56 21.04 9.36
N GLU A 105 7.36 19.73 9.58
CA GLU A 105 8.16 18.96 10.56
C GLU A 105 9.64 18.96 10.17
N ILE A 106 9.95 18.73 8.89
CA ILE A 106 11.33 18.74 8.36
C ILE A 106 11.95 20.14 8.51
N GLN A 107 11.23 21.21 8.18
CA GLN A 107 11.73 22.58 8.29
C GLN A 107 11.96 23.04 9.73
N LYS A 108 11.20 22.49 10.70
CA LYS A 108 11.35 22.77 12.13
C LYS A 108 12.37 21.86 12.81
N PHE A 109 12.84 20.82 12.12
CA PHE A 109 13.80 19.89 12.67
C PHE A 109 15.13 20.61 12.86
N ILE A 110 15.60 20.68 14.11
CA ILE A 110 16.94 21.19 14.46
C ILE A 110 17.83 19.95 14.61
N PRO A 111 18.76 19.69 13.68
CA PRO A 111 19.67 18.56 13.79
C PRO A 111 20.52 18.70 15.04
N VAL A 112 20.66 17.60 15.79
CA VAL A 112 21.56 17.50 16.93
C VAL A 112 22.70 16.58 16.51
N GLU A 113 23.92 17.03 16.73
CA GLU A 113 25.12 16.22 16.49
C GLU A 113 25.16 15.05 17.47
N TYR A 114 25.49 13.87 16.96
CA TYR A 114 25.76 12.69 17.76
C TYR A 114 26.82 11.84 17.08
N TRP A 115 27.60 11.12 17.88
CA TRP A 115 28.64 10.24 17.40
C TRP A 115 28.39 8.80 17.83
N THR A 116 28.80 7.86 16.99
CA THR A 116 28.79 6.42 17.27
C THR A 116 30.20 5.88 17.18
N ILE A 117 30.59 5.04 18.13
CA ILE A 117 31.90 4.37 18.10
C ILE A 117 31.67 2.90 17.73
N GLU A 118 32.32 2.46 16.66
CA GLU A 118 32.37 1.06 16.23
C GLU A 118 33.78 0.49 16.49
N ALA A 119 33.86 -0.73 17.03
CA ALA A 119 35.08 -1.49 17.18
C ALA A 119 35.04 -2.74 16.29
N GLU A 120 36.11 -3.00 15.54
CA GLU A 120 36.30 -4.26 14.84
C GLU A 120 37.02 -5.25 15.77
N LEU A 121 36.35 -6.34 16.10
CA LEU A 121 36.79 -7.31 17.10
C LEU A 121 36.98 -8.68 16.46
N THR A 122 37.98 -9.41 16.93
CA THR A 122 38.24 -10.80 16.57
C THR A 122 38.29 -11.64 17.84
N LYS A 123 38.03 -12.95 17.72
CA LYS A 123 38.22 -13.87 18.85
C LYS A 123 39.70 -14.01 19.14
N GLU A 124 40.07 -13.84 20.41
CA GLU A 124 41.44 -13.98 20.89
C GLU A 124 42.01 -15.39 20.64
N ILE A 125 41.19 -16.43 20.78
CA ILE A 125 41.53 -17.81 20.41
C ILE A 125 40.96 -18.13 19.03
N PRO A 126 41.79 -18.29 17.98
CA PRO A 126 41.31 -18.67 16.66
C PRO A 126 40.72 -20.08 16.70
N THR A 127 39.41 -20.21 16.56
CA THR A 127 38.88 -21.34 15.79
C THR A 127 39.41 -21.22 14.35
N THR A 128 39.55 -22.32 13.62
CA THR A 128 40.17 -22.51 12.28
C THR A 128 39.95 -21.41 11.21
N LYS A 129 39.03 -20.46 11.43
CA LYS A 129 38.84 -19.24 10.67
C LYS A 129 38.61 -18.05 11.61
N VAL A 130 39.49 -17.04 11.57
CA VAL A 130 39.27 -15.74 12.24
C VAL A 130 38.30 -14.94 11.38
N ILE A 131 37.12 -14.63 11.91
CA ILE A 131 36.13 -13.78 11.25
C ILE A 131 35.97 -12.54 12.14
N PRO A 132 36.42 -11.35 11.69
CA PRO A 132 36.18 -10.12 12.41
C PRO A 132 34.69 -9.79 12.41
N PHE A 133 34.23 -9.11 13.45
CA PHE A 133 32.87 -8.57 13.54
C PHE A 133 32.92 -7.17 14.13
N ARG A 134 31.92 -6.36 13.78
CA ARG A 134 31.77 -5.01 14.34
C ARG A 134 30.89 -5.03 15.58
N ALA A 135 31.34 -4.34 16.61
CA ALA A 135 30.56 -4.03 17.79
C ALA A 135 30.38 -2.51 17.88
N MET A 136 29.15 -2.05 18.13
CA MET A 136 28.86 -0.65 18.38
C MET A 136 28.82 -0.41 19.88
N LEU A 137 29.43 0.68 20.35
CA LEU A 137 29.31 1.12 21.73
C LEU A 137 27.86 1.57 22.00
N ILE A 138 27.20 0.94 22.97
CA ILE A 138 25.79 1.19 23.28
C ILE A 138 25.57 1.84 24.66
N GLY A 139 26.61 1.89 25.50
CA GLY A 139 26.51 2.37 26.87
C GLY A 139 27.47 1.64 27.82
N PHE A 140 27.34 1.98 29.10
CA PHE A 140 28.12 1.38 30.19
C PHE A 140 27.58 0.00 30.59
N ILE A 141 28.39 -0.75 31.34
CA ILE A 141 28.07 -2.12 31.80
C ILE A 141 26.82 -2.18 32.69
N ASP A 142 26.53 -1.10 33.43
CA ASP A 142 25.34 -0.95 34.27
C ASP A 142 24.04 -0.72 33.47
N GLY A 143 24.14 -0.55 32.14
CA GLY A 143 23.02 -0.30 31.25
C GLY A 143 22.73 1.19 31.03
N THR A 144 23.53 2.09 31.59
CA THR A 144 23.42 3.53 31.32
C THR A 144 23.78 3.81 29.87
N LYS A 145 22.85 4.41 29.11
CA LYS A 145 23.10 4.81 27.73
C LYS A 145 24.16 5.91 27.69
N LEU A 146 25.06 5.81 26.72
CA LEU A 146 26.07 6.81 26.47
C LEU A 146 25.69 7.58 25.21
N ASP A 147 25.40 8.86 25.37
CA ASP A 147 25.19 9.80 24.27
C ASP A 147 26.48 10.59 24.07
N ILE A 148 27.03 10.55 22.85
CA ILE A 148 28.29 11.22 22.49
C ILE A 148 27.94 12.43 21.62
N HIS A 149 28.18 13.64 22.13
CA HIS A 149 27.59 14.86 21.56
C HIS A 149 28.47 15.53 20.52
N ASN A 150 29.78 15.27 20.55
CA ASN A 150 30.75 15.94 19.70
C ASN A 150 31.96 15.04 19.42
N ARG A 151 32.84 15.51 18.52
CA ARG A 151 34.04 14.79 18.10
C ARG A 151 35.04 14.60 19.23
N GLU A 152 35.19 15.60 20.08
CA GLU A 152 36.17 15.60 21.17
C GLU A 152 35.87 14.48 22.16
N GLU A 153 34.62 14.39 22.63
CA GLU A 153 34.10 13.28 23.45
C GLU A 153 34.31 11.93 22.74
N ALA A 154 33.96 11.85 21.44
CA ALA A 154 34.12 10.62 20.68
C ALA A 154 35.59 10.17 20.57
N THR A 155 36.52 11.12 20.45
CA THR A 155 37.96 10.85 20.33
C THR A 155 38.54 10.39 21.66
N GLU A 156 38.17 11.06 22.76
CA GLU A 156 38.59 10.69 24.12
C GLU A 156 38.16 9.26 24.46
N ILE A 157 36.87 8.94 24.25
CA ILE A 157 36.34 7.60 24.49
C ILE A 157 37.00 6.57 23.55
N SER A 158 37.21 6.92 22.27
CA SER A 158 37.86 6.03 21.31
C SER A 158 39.31 5.70 21.70
N ASP A 159 40.06 6.68 22.19
CA ASP A 159 41.45 6.48 22.62
C ASP A 159 41.56 5.64 23.89
N GLU A 160 40.63 5.77 24.83
CA GLU A 160 40.51 4.88 25.98
C GLU A 160 40.18 3.44 25.53
N LEU A 161 39.21 3.29 24.63
CA LEU A 161 38.76 1.99 24.12
C LEU A 161 39.80 1.26 23.27
N LYS A 162 40.75 1.96 22.64
CA LYS A 162 41.89 1.33 21.93
C LYS A 162 42.84 0.59 22.88
N GLN A 163 42.92 1.02 24.13
CA GLN A 163 43.77 0.43 25.15
C GLN A 163 43.03 -0.62 26.00
N ALA A 164 41.70 -0.72 25.83
CA ALA A 164 40.86 -1.61 26.60
C ALA A 164 40.93 -3.07 26.14
N GLY A 165 40.75 -3.99 27.08
CA GLY A 165 40.49 -5.40 26.79
C GLY A 165 38.99 -5.66 26.59
N TYR A 166 38.63 -6.42 25.57
CA TYR A 166 37.24 -6.70 25.21
C TYR A 166 36.81 -8.08 25.69
N ASN A 167 35.76 -8.15 26.49
CA ASN A 167 35.21 -9.40 27.02
C ASN A 167 33.72 -9.54 26.68
N VAL A 168 33.31 -10.77 26.34
CA VAL A 168 31.90 -11.07 26.06
C VAL A 168 31.15 -11.28 27.39
N ILE A 169 30.30 -10.32 27.76
CA ILE A 169 29.51 -10.38 28.99
C ILE A 169 28.28 -11.29 28.83
N LYS A 170 27.67 -11.31 27.64
CA LYS A 170 26.42 -12.04 27.39
C LYS A 170 26.25 -12.40 25.92
N VAL A 171 25.86 -13.65 25.67
CA VAL A 171 25.42 -14.12 24.34
C VAL A 171 23.96 -14.55 24.44
N LYS A 172 23.12 -14.04 23.52
CA LYS A 172 21.71 -14.42 23.46
C LYS A 172 21.34 -14.86 22.05
N THR A 173 21.05 -16.15 21.91
CA THR A 173 20.51 -16.71 20.68
C THR A 173 18.99 -16.77 20.77
N LYS A 174 18.30 -16.23 19.76
CA LYS A 174 16.83 -16.32 19.65
C LYS A 174 16.47 -16.88 18.29
N LYS A 175 15.56 -17.85 18.26
CA LYS A 175 14.88 -18.27 17.03
C LYS A 175 13.74 -17.29 16.76
N VAL A 176 13.77 -16.65 15.59
CA VAL A 176 12.71 -15.73 15.15
C VAL A 176 12.02 -16.37 13.95
N THR A 177 10.70 -16.52 14.03
CA THR A 177 9.86 -17.00 12.93
C THR A 177 9.26 -15.81 12.18
N ARG A 178 9.41 -15.78 10.87
CA ARG A 178 8.78 -14.76 10.01
C ARG A 178 7.61 -15.39 9.27
N GLN A 179 6.41 -14.85 9.48
CA GLN A 179 5.21 -15.25 8.75
C GLN A 179 5.19 -14.59 7.36
N PRO A 180 4.62 -15.27 6.34
CA PRO A 180 4.42 -14.66 5.03
C PRO A 180 3.44 -13.49 5.12
N ALA A 181 3.57 -12.55 4.18
CA ALA A 181 2.62 -11.45 4.05
C ALA A 181 1.26 -11.98 3.56
N PRO A 182 0.15 -11.30 3.92
CA PRO A 182 -1.16 -11.66 3.38
C PRO A 182 -1.22 -11.41 1.86
N PRO A 183 -2.22 -11.99 1.17
CA PRO A 183 -2.55 -11.67 -0.22
C PRO A 183 -2.77 -10.16 -0.43
N PHE A 184 -2.55 -9.72 -1.66
CA PHE A 184 -2.65 -8.31 -2.00
C PHE A 184 -4.09 -7.77 -1.94
N ILE A 185 -4.23 -6.63 -1.27
CA ILE A 185 -5.32 -5.65 -1.46
C ILE A 185 -4.80 -4.46 -2.27
N THR A 186 -5.69 -3.57 -2.72
CA THR A 186 -5.33 -2.42 -3.58
C THR A 186 -4.19 -1.58 -3.00
N SER A 187 -4.24 -1.28 -1.70
CA SER A 187 -3.23 -0.44 -1.04
C SER A 187 -1.86 -1.13 -0.95
N THR A 188 -1.83 -2.40 -0.56
CA THR A 188 -0.59 -3.19 -0.45
C THR A 188 0.03 -3.48 -1.82
N LEU A 189 -0.79 -3.70 -2.85
CA LEU A 189 -0.33 -3.86 -4.23
C LEU A 189 0.38 -2.60 -4.72
N GLN A 190 -0.24 -1.43 -4.53
CA GLN A 190 0.35 -0.15 -4.91
C GLN A 190 1.66 0.14 -4.15
N GLN A 191 1.71 -0.17 -2.85
CA GLN A 191 2.91 0.01 -2.03
C GLN A 191 4.06 -0.90 -2.49
N GLU A 192 3.79 -2.19 -2.72
CA GLU A 192 4.81 -3.12 -3.17
C GLU A 192 5.26 -2.86 -4.60
N ALA A 193 4.34 -2.46 -5.50
CA ALA A 193 4.68 -2.07 -6.87
C ALA A 193 5.59 -0.83 -6.89
N TRP A 194 5.34 0.17 -6.05
CA TRP A 194 6.25 1.30 -5.89
C TRP A 194 7.61 0.86 -5.33
N ARG A 195 7.61 0.04 -4.27
CA ARG A 195 8.83 -0.38 -3.56
C ARG A 195 9.75 -1.26 -4.40
N LYS A 196 9.18 -2.18 -5.19
CA LYS A 196 9.93 -3.20 -5.94
C LYS A 196 10.09 -2.88 -7.42
N LEU A 197 9.09 -2.25 -8.04
CA LEU A 197 9.04 -2.02 -9.49
C LEU A 197 9.11 -0.53 -9.84
N HIS A 198 9.10 0.37 -8.85
CA HIS A 198 9.07 1.82 -9.05
C HIS A 198 7.87 2.33 -9.86
N PHE A 199 6.77 1.58 -9.86
CA PHE A 199 5.55 1.99 -10.55
C PHE A 199 4.74 2.98 -9.71
N SER A 200 4.30 4.07 -10.35
CA SER A 200 3.34 4.98 -9.72
C SER A 200 2.01 4.25 -9.42
N ALA A 201 1.22 4.78 -8.49
CA ALA A 201 -0.12 4.24 -8.21
C ALA A 201 -0.99 4.21 -9.48
N LYS A 202 -0.91 5.25 -10.32
CA LYS A 202 -1.64 5.33 -11.60
C LYS A 202 -1.22 4.22 -12.56
N GLN A 203 0.09 4.02 -12.74
CA GLN A 203 0.62 2.98 -13.61
C GLN A 203 0.25 1.58 -13.11
N THR A 204 0.40 1.34 -11.81
CA THR A 204 0.04 0.07 -11.17
C THR A 204 -1.43 -0.28 -11.42
N MET A 205 -2.34 0.68 -11.21
CA MET A 205 -3.77 0.44 -11.43
C MET A 205 -4.13 0.29 -12.91
N ALA A 206 -3.45 0.98 -13.82
CA ALA A 206 -3.66 0.80 -15.25
C ALA A 206 -3.25 -0.60 -15.73
N ILE A 207 -2.10 -1.10 -15.26
CA ILE A 207 -1.65 -2.47 -15.57
C ILE A 207 -2.60 -3.48 -14.93
N ALA A 208 -2.96 -3.30 -13.66
CA ALA A 208 -3.89 -4.21 -12.97
C ALA A 208 -5.27 -4.26 -13.66
N GLN A 209 -5.77 -3.14 -14.18
CA GLN A 209 -6.99 -3.13 -14.99
C GLN A 209 -6.84 -4.01 -16.24
N GLN A 210 -5.73 -3.89 -16.97
CA GLN A 210 -5.48 -4.72 -18.16
C GLN A 210 -5.36 -6.20 -17.81
N LEU A 211 -4.71 -6.54 -16.70
CA LEU A 211 -4.62 -7.92 -16.22
C LEU A 211 -6.00 -8.48 -15.83
N TYR A 212 -6.85 -7.67 -15.20
CA TYR A 212 -8.22 -8.05 -14.82
C TYR A 212 -9.12 -8.24 -16.05
N GLU A 213 -9.13 -7.27 -16.98
CA GLU A 213 -9.91 -7.33 -18.22
C GLU A 213 -9.37 -8.34 -19.24
N GLY A 214 -8.17 -8.85 -18.97
CA GLY A 214 -7.50 -9.89 -19.71
C GLY A 214 -6.58 -9.40 -20.83
N LEU A 215 -5.54 -10.20 -21.05
CA LEU A 215 -4.55 -10.02 -22.11
C LEU A 215 -4.58 -11.22 -23.07
N PRO A 216 -4.19 -11.04 -24.35
CA PRO A 216 -4.05 -12.15 -25.28
C PRO A 216 -2.90 -13.07 -24.85
N ILE A 217 -3.19 -14.36 -24.67
CA ILE A 217 -2.22 -15.39 -24.28
C ILE A 217 -2.31 -16.54 -25.29
N GLY A 218 -1.34 -16.62 -26.20
CA GLY A 218 -1.21 -17.70 -27.16
C GLY A 218 -2.52 -18.06 -27.87
N ASP A 219 -2.83 -19.36 -27.90
CA ASP A 219 -4.03 -19.91 -28.51
C ASP A 219 -5.28 -19.84 -27.60
N GLU A 220 -5.11 -19.48 -26.33
CA GLU A 220 -6.21 -19.39 -25.33
C GLU A 220 -7.02 -18.09 -25.46
N GLY A 221 -6.58 -17.17 -26.32
CA GLY A 221 -7.27 -15.90 -26.55
C GLY A 221 -7.08 -14.93 -25.39
N ARG A 222 -8.11 -14.12 -25.10
CA ARG A 222 -8.03 -13.07 -24.08
C ARG A 222 -8.42 -13.64 -22.70
N VAL A 223 -7.45 -13.77 -21.82
CA VAL A 223 -7.59 -14.43 -20.50
C VAL A 223 -7.44 -13.40 -19.39
N GLY A 224 -8.40 -13.36 -18.45
CA GLY A 224 -8.31 -12.58 -17.21
C GLY A 224 -7.26 -13.19 -16.27
N LEU A 225 -6.20 -12.43 -15.99
CA LEU A 225 -5.01 -12.93 -15.28
C LEU A 225 -5.05 -12.73 -13.76
N ILE A 226 -5.91 -11.82 -13.28
CA ILE A 226 -6.05 -11.52 -11.86
C ILE A 226 -7.53 -11.32 -11.50
N THR A 227 -7.82 -11.40 -10.21
CA THR A 227 -9.10 -10.98 -9.65
C THR A 227 -9.20 -9.45 -9.56
N TYR A 228 -10.38 -8.94 -9.24
CA TYR A 228 -10.69 -7.52 -9.22
C TYR A 228 -9.76 -6.72 -8.30
N MET A 229 -8.98 -5.82 -8.90
CA MET A 229 -7.89 -5.08 -8.26
C MET A 229 -8.32 -3.95 -7.30
N ARG A 230 -9.62 -3.60 -7.26
CA ARG A 230 -10.18 -2.62 -6.31
C ARG A 230 -10.88 -3.36 -5.17
N THR A 231 -10.10 -3.85 -4.23
CA THR A 231 -10.53 -4.66 -3.09
C THR A 231 -9.77 -4.27 -1.82
N ASP A 232 -10.47 -4.31 -0.69
CA ASP A 232 -9.92 -4.23 0.66
C ASP A 232 -9.88 -5.61 1.36
N SER A 233 -10.29 -6.67 0.67
CA SER A 233 -10.34 -8.03 1.20
C SER A 233 -9.06 -8.81 0.89
N THR A 234 -8.45 -9.38 1.93
CA THR A 234 -7.36 -10.36 1.81
C THR A 234 -7.88 -11.80 1.67
N ARG A 235 -9.19 -12.00 1.49
CA ARG A 235 -9.79 -13.34 1.39
C ARG A 235 -9.42 -13.96 0.05
N VAL A 236 -9.06 -15.24 0.09
CA VAL A 236 -8.74 -16.03 -1.09
C VAL A 236 -9.79 -17.12 -1.27
N ALA A 237 -10.19 -17.37 -2.51
CA ALA A 237 -11.07 -18.49 -2.84
C ALA A 237 -10.39 -19.83 -2.49
N ARG A 238 -11.18 -20.84 -2.12
CA ARG A 238 -10.63 -22.15 -1.74
C ARG A 238 -9.83 -22.79 -2.88
N SER A 239 -10.29 -22.64 -4.12
CA SER A 239 -9.59 -23.09 -5.33
C SER A 239 -8.18 -22.49 -5.40
N ALA A 240 -8.06 -21.17 -5.33
CA ALA A 240 -6.78 -20.47 -5.37
C ALA A 240 -5.84 -20.84 -4.20
N ILE A 241 -6.38 -21.18 -3.02
CA ILE A 241 -5.56 -21.70 -1.90
C ILE A 241 -4.97 -23.07 -2.22
N VAL A 242 -5.75 -23.94 -2.86
CA VAL A 242 -5.29 -25.28 -3.25
C VAL A 242 -4.21 -25.16 -4.31
N GLU A 243 -4.47 -24.40 -5.38
CA GLU A 243 -3.52 -24.16 -6.46
C GLU A 243 -2.20 -23.56 -5.97
N ALA A 244 -2.25 -22.53 -5.12
CA ALA A 244 -1.05 -21.90 -4.56
C ALA A 244 -0.24 -22.81 -3.60
N ARG A 245 -0.80 -23.95 -3.16
CA ARG A 245 -0.11 -24.93 -2.32
C ARG A 245 0.49 -26.09 -3.12
N GLU A 246 0.05 -26.28 -4.35
CA GLU A 246 0.57 -27.32 -5.26
C GLU A 246 1.86 -26.86 -5.97
N VAL A 247 2.11 -25.55 -6.01
CA VAL A 247 3.35 -24.92 -6.49
C VAL A 247 4.40 -24.86 -5.38
#